data_AF-A0A967SW99-F1
#
_entry.id   AF-A0A967SW99-F1
#
_cell.length_a   1.000
_cell.length_b   1.000
_cell.length_c   1.000
_cell.angle_alpha   90.00
_cell.angle_beta   90.00
_cell.angle_gamma   90.00
#
_symmetry.space_group_name_H-M   'P 1'
#
loop_
_entity.id
_entity.type
_entity.pdbx_description
1 polymer ?
#
loop_
_entity_poly.entity_id
_entity_poly.type
_entity_poly.pdbx_seq_one_letter_code
_entity_poly.pdbx_strand_id
1 'polypeptide(L)' 'TDEGTWMNLDVSPDGSQIVFDLLGDIYLLPIEGGQASLIRGGHAYEIQPRFSPDGSKILFTSDAGGGDNIWVMDSDGSNA' A
#
# COMPACT_ATOMS: atom_id res chain seq x y z
N THR A 1 8.02 6.31 -15.83
CA THR A 1 7.44 7.66 -15.65
C THR A 1 7.98 8.20 -14.34
N ASP A 2 7.95 9.49 -14.13
CA ASP A 2 8.37 10.19 -12.90
C ASP A 2 7.21 10.88 -12.16
N GLU A 3 6.00 10.79 -12.73
CA GLU A 3 4.75 11.28 -12.15
C GLU A 3 3.66 10.21 -12.16
N GLY A 4 2.71 10.35 -11.24
CA GLY A 4 1.49 9.55 -11.14
C GLY A 4 0.32 10.44 -10.71
N THR A 5 -0.90 10.02 -11.05
CA THR A 5 -2.14 10.76 -10.77
C THR A 5 -3.06 9.96 -9.87
N TRP A 6 -3.81 10.64 -9.00
CA TRP A 6 -4.76 10.00 -8.07
C TRP A 6 -4.15 8.94 -7.13
N MET A 7 -2.91 9.16 -6.71
CA MET A 7 -2.25 8.28 -5.75
C MET A 7 -2.69 8.62 -4.32
N ASN A 8 -2.79 7.61 -3.46
CA ASN A 8 -2.78 7.79 -2.01
C ASN A 8 -1.45 7.31 -1.42
N LEU A 9 -1.05 7.92 -0.30
CA LEU A 9 0.15 7.54 0.43
C LEU A 9 -0.02 7.69 1.93
N ASP A 10 0.79 6.96 2.68
CA ASP A 10 0.95 7.09 4.13
C ASP A 10 2.41 6.84 4.53
N VAL A 11 2.84 7.40 5.65
CA VAL A 11 4.20 7.21 6.18
C VAL A 11 4.14 6.26 7.36
N SER A 12 5.10 5.33 7.47
CA SER A 12 5.16 4.39 8.58
C SER A 12 5.32 5.12 9.93
N PRO A 13 4.81 4.57 11.04
CA PRO A 13 4.87 5.26 12.34
C PRO A 13 6.28 5.59 12.84
N ASP A 14 7.27 4.78 12.44
CA ASP A 14 8.69 5.01 12.72
C ASP A 14 9.35 6.00 11.75
N GLY A 15 8.62 6.46 10.73
CA GLY A 15 9.07 7.39 9.71
C GLY A 15 10.02 6.79 8.68
N SER A 16 10.25 5.47 8.67
CA SER A 16 11.27 4.84 7.82
C SER A 16 10.79 4.51 6.40
N GLN A 17 9.47 4.44 6.17
CA GLN A 17 8.88 3.95 4.92
C GLN A 17 7.65 4.77 4.50
N ILE A 18 7.37 4.72 3.20
CA ILE A 18 6.16 5.24 2.56
C ILE A 18 5.43 4.04 1.96
N VAL A 19 4.14 3.90 2.24
CA VAL A 19 3.24 3.03 1.48
C VAL A 19 2.41 3.90 0.55
N PHE A 20 2.23 3.48 -0.70
CA PHE A 20 1.41 4.22 -1.66
C PHE A 20 0.78 3.28 -2.68
N ASP A 21 -0.34 3.71 -3.27
CA ASP A 21 -0.92 3.03 -4.43
C ASP A 21 -0.54 3.72 -5.75
N LEU A 22 -0.42 2.90 -6.79
CA LEU A 22 -0.20 3.35 -8.16
C LEU A 22 -0.81 2.33 -9.14
N LEU A 23 -1.71 2.80 -10.01
CA LEU A 23 -2.37 1.98 -11.03
C LEU A 23 -3.13 0.75 -10.48
N GLY A 24 -3.62 0.82 -9.24
CA GLY A 24 -4.36 -0.26 -8.59
C GLY A 24 -3.49 -1.28 -7.85
N ASP A 25 -2.20 -1.00 -7.70
CA ASP A 25 -1.27 -1.81 -6.93
C ASP A 25 -0.70 -1.02 -5.74
N ILE A 26 -0.34 -1.70 -4.66
CA ILE A 26 0.27 -1.12 -3.46
C ILE A 26 1.78 -1.40 -3.44
N TYR A 27 2.54 -0.33 -3.21
CA TYR A 27 3.99 -0.32 -3.15
C TYR A 27 4.50 0.19 -1.80
N LEU A 28 5.70 -0.26 -1.45
CA LEU A 28 6.47 0.15 -0.28
C LEU A 28 7.78 0.80 -0.74
N LEU A 29 8.12 1.95 -0.18
CA LEU A 29 9.32 2.72 -0.55
C LEU A 29 10.05 3.21 0.71
N PRO A 30 11.38 3.12 0.80
CA PRO A 30 12.12 3.77 1.87
C PRO A 30 11.90 5.29 1.90
N ILE A 31 11.85 5.90 3.08
CA ILE A 31 11.62 7.36 3.22
C ILE A 31 12.69 8.20 2.53
N GLU A 32 13.92 7.68 2.47
CA GLU A 32 15.06 8.29 1.77
C GLU A 32 14.97 8.16 0.24
N GLY A 33 13.89 7.53 -0.26
CA GLY A 33 13.70 7.20 -1.66
C GLY A 33 14.44 5.95 -2.11
N GLY A 34 14.50 5.74 -3.43
CA GLY A 34 15.15 4.58 -4.04
C GLY A 34 14.17 3.69 -4.80
N GLN A 35 14.30 2.38 -4.62
CA GLN A 35 13.46 1.40 -5.31
C GLN A 35 12.19 1.13 -4.51
N ALA A 36 11.04 1.24 -5.17
CA ALA A 36 9.76 0.82 -4.62
C ALA A 36 9.58 -0.69 -4.82
N SER A 37 9.08 -1.37 -3.80
CA SER A 37 8.74 -2.79 -3.85
C SER A 37 7.23 -2.95 -4.01
N LEU A 38 6.79 -3.73 -5.00
CA LEU A 38 5.39 -4.15 -5.10
C LEU A 38 5.10 -5.14 -3.97
N ILE A 39 4.15 -4.81 -3.09
CA ILE A 39 3.79 -5.67 -1.94
C ILE A 39 2.40 -6.29 -2.08
N ARG A 40 1.53 -5.68 -2.90
CA ARG A 40 0.21 -6.24 -3.22
C ARG A 40 -0.24 -5.73 -4.59
N GLY A 41 -0.71 -6.62 -5.44
CA GLY A 41 -1.20 -6.28 -6.77
C GLY A 41 -1.88 -7.45 -7.45
N GLY A 42 -2.28 -7.25 -8.70
CA GLY A 42 -2.89 -8.29 -9.52
C GLY A 42 -4.13 -7.80 -10.27
N HIS A 43 -5.18 -8.62 -10.30
CA HIS A 43 -6.41 -8.28 -11.01
C HIS A 43 -7.31 -7.32 -10.22
N ALA A 44 -7.22 -7.37 -8.90
CA ALA A 44 -7.99 -6.52 -8.01
C ALA A 44 -7.39 -5.12 -7.94
N TYR A 45 -8.22 -4.11 -7.69
CA TYR A 45 -7.77 -2.77 -7.35
C TYR A 45 -7.43 -2.68 -5.87
N GLU A 46 -6.18 -2.39 -5.56
CA GLU A 46 -5.62 -2.29 -4.22
C GLU A 46 -5.26 -0.82 -3.95
N ILE A 47 -6.11 -0.09 -3.22
CA ILE A 47 -6.04 1.38 -3.13
C ILE A 47 -6.16 1.90 -1.70
N GLN A 48 -5.75 3.16 -1.49
CA GLN A 48 -5.88 3.87 -0.21
C GLN A 48 -5.17 3.19 0.97
N PRO A 49 -3.91 2.73 0.82
CA PRO A 49 -3.20 2.02 1.87
C PRO A 49 -2.89 2.94 3.06
N ARG A 50 -3.02 2.42 4.29
CA ARG A 50 -2.70 3.11 5.55
C ARG A 50 -1.97 2.17 6.50
N PHE A 51 -0.93 2.66 7.17
CA PHE A 51 -0.27 1.88 8.22
C PHE A 51 -1.15 1.80 9.48
N SER A 52 -1.06 0.69 10.20
CA SER A 52 -1.54 0.64 11.58
C SER A 52 -0.67 1.53 12.50
N PRO A 53 -1.20 1.98 13.65
CA PRO A 53 -0.44 2.85 14.56
C PRO A 53 0.88 2.26 15.08
N ASP A 54 0.98 0.93 15.12
CA ASP A 54 2.19 0.19 15.51
C ASP A 54 3.07 -0.21 14.32
N GLY A 55 2.66 0.08 13.08
CA GLY A 55 3.39 -0.20 11.85
C GLY A 55 3.42 -1.67 11.43
N SER A 56 2.73 -2.56 12.17
CA SER A 56 2.75 -4.00 11.89
C SER A 56 1.82 -4.41 10.74
N LYS A 57 0.83 -3.59 10.41
CA LYS A 57 -0.19 -3.88 9.39
C LYS A 57 -0.35 -2.73 8.41
N ILE A 58 -0.93 -3.08 7.26
CA ILE A 58 -1.47 -2.13 6.28
C ILE A 58 -2.95 -2.43 6.08
N LEU A 59 -3.80 -1.41 6.19
CA LEU A 59 -5.20 -1.45 5.81
C LEU A 59 -5.35 -0.83 4.42
N PHE A 60 -6.21 -1.40 3.58
CA PHE A 60 -6.43 -0.91 2.22
C PHE A 60 -7.83 -1.28 1.73
N THR A 61 -8.30 -0.61 0.68
CA THR A 61 -9.53 -0.96 -0.02
C THR A 61 -9.20 -1.93 -1.16
N SER A 62 -9.97 -3.03 -1.26
CA SER A 62 -9.82 -4.02 -2.33
C SER A 62 -11.14 -4.52 -2.86
N ASP A 63 -11.22 -4.72 -4.17
CA ASP A 63 -12.34 -5.36 -4.87
C ASP A 63 -12.16 -6.87 -5.08
N ALA A 64 -11.11 -7.48 -4.54
CA ALA A 64 -10.81 -8.91 -4.66
C ALA A 64 -11.96 -9.83 -4.20
N GLY A 65 -12.85 -9.34 -3.35
CA GLY A 65 -14.06 -10.02 -2.87
C GLY A 65 -15.33 -9.82 -3.73
N GLY A 66 -15.23 -9.18 -4.89
CA GLY A 66 -16.37 -8.87 -5.77
C GLY A 66 -16.96 -7.47 -5.59
N GLY A 67 -16.29 -6.61 -4.82
CA GLY A 67 -16.64 -5.21 -4.58
C GLY A 67 -15.74 -4.60 -3.51
N ASP A 68 -15.70 -3.27 -3.42
CA ASP A 68 -14.82 -2.53 -2.51
C ASP A 68 -15.10 -2.86 -1.04
N ASN A 69 -14.11 -3.46 -0.38
CA ASN A 69 -14.12 -3.75 1.05
C ASN A 69 -12.80 -3.31 1.70
N ILE A 70 -12.77 -3.25 3.03
CA ILE A 70 -11.54 -3.01 3.78
C ILE A 70 -10.84 -4.34 4.05
N TRP A 71 -9.58 -4.41 3.64
CA TRP A 71 -8.69 -5.54 3.82
C TRP A 71 -7.51 -5.15 4.70
N VAL A 72 -6.84 -6.16 5.24
CA VAL A 72 -5.66 -5.99 6.10
C VAL A 72 -4.61 -7.01 5.70
N MET A 73 -3.36 -6.58 5.68
CA MET A 73 -2.19 -7.44 5.49
C MET A 73 -1.09 -7.06 6.47
N ASP A 74 -0.08 -7.90 6.62
CA ASP A 74 1.17 -7.53 7.28
C ASP A 74 1.87 -6.41 6.50
N SER A 75 2.68 -5.59 7.18
CA SER A 75 3.35 -4.45 6.55
C SER A 75 4.35 -4.82 5.46
N ASP A 76 4.74 -6.10 5.38
CA ASP A 76 5.55 -6.66 4.29
C ASP A 76 4.73 -7.18 3.09
N GLY A 77 3.40 -7.06 3.14
CA GLY A 77 2.47 -7.52 2.11
C GLY A 77 1.96 -8.95 2.28
N SER A 78 2.42 -9.68 3.30
CA SER A 78 1.97 -11.05 3.55
C SER A 78 0.61 -11.09 4.28
N ASN A 79 -0.05 -12.26 4.24
CA ASN A 79 -1.29 -12.53 4.96
C ASN A 79 -2.47 -11.57 4.64
N ALA A 80 -2.64 -11.26 3.35
CA ALA A 80 -3.79 -10.56 2.78
C ALA A 80 -4.97 -11.52 2.49
#